data_AF-A0A7C7XLV9-F1
#
_entry.id   AF-A0A7C7XLV9-F1
#
_cell.length_a   1.000
_cell.length_b   1.000
_cell.length_c   1.000
_cell.angle_alpha   90.00
_cell.angle_beta   90.00
_cell.angle_gamma   90.00
#
_symmetry.space_group_name_H-M   'P 1'
#
loop_
_entity.id
_entity.type
_entity.pdbx_description
1 polymer ?
#
loop_
_entity_poly.entity_id
_entity_poly.type
_entity_poly.pdbx_seq_one_letter_code
_entity_poly.pdbx_strand_id
1 'polypeptide(L)' 'VNDPHTAAREMLVRIDHDHHRPTVVLNSPIKFSDDPAGIYRGVPKLDQHGNEIRAELEAEDKAAE' A
#
# COMPACT_ATOMS: atom_id res chain seq x y z
N VAL A 1 8.76 -10.05 -18.38
CA VAL A 1 7.86 -10.34 -17.23
C VAL A 1 7.98 -11.78 -16.71
N ASN A 2 8.43 -12.75 -17.53
CA ASN A 2 8.55 -14.17 -17.12
C ASN A 2 10.00 -14.55 -16.76
N ASP A 3 10.70 -13.69 -16.03
CA ASP A 3 12.05 -14.00 -15.58
C ASP A 3 11.98 -14.86 -14.29
N PRO A 4 12.68 -16.01 -14.23
CA PRO A 4 12.59 -16.92 -13.09
C PRO A 4 13.01 -16.28 -11.76
N HIS A 5 14.01 -15.41 -11.77
CA HIS A 5 14.50 -14.73 -10.57
C HIS A 5 13.48 -13.73 -10.04
N THR A 6 12.86 -12.97 -10.95
CA THR A 6 11.81 -11.99 -10.64
C THR A 6 10.57 -12.67 -10.05
N ALA A 7 10.19 -13.83 -10.58
CA ALA A 7 9.08 -14.63 -10.08
C ALA A 7 9.39 -15.23 -8.69
N ALA A 8 10.56 -15.86 -8.53
CA ALA A 8 10.95 -16.50 -7.27
C ALA A 8 11.08 -15.51 -6.10
N ARG A 9 11.28 -14.22 -6.38
CA ARG A 9 11.45 -13.16 -5.38
C ARG A 9 10.23 -12.26 -5.23
N GLU A 10 9.13 -12.59 -5.91
CA GLU A 10 7.89 -11.82 -5.84
C GLU A 10 8.13 -10.33 -6.08
N MET A 11 8.99 -10.02 -7.06
CA MET A 11 9.38 -8.65 -7.40
C MET A 11 8.27 -7.89 -8.13
N LEU A 12 7.32 -8.64 -8.70
CA LEU A 12 6.12 -8.14 -9.33
C LEU A 12 4.92 -8.72 -8.59
N VAL A 13 4.02 -7.85 -8.15
CA VAL A 13 2.80 -8.25 -7.44
C VAL A 13 1.58 -7.76 -8.19
N ARG A 14 0.56 -8.62 -8.22
CA ARG A 14 -0.76 -8.27 -8.78
C ARG A 14 -1.59 -7.64 -7.67
N ILE A 15 -2.05 -6.42 -7.92
CA ILE A 15 -2.95 -5.70 -7.02
C ILE A 15 -4.31 -5.55 -7.68
N ASP A 16 -5.35 -5.84 -6.91
CA ASP A 16 -6.74 -5.59 -7.30
C ASP A 16 -7.13 -4.18 -6.86
N HIS A 17 -7.99 -3.54 -7.64
CA HIS A 17 -8.41 -2.17 -7.41
C HIS A 17 -9.92 -2.02 -7.53
N ASP A 18 -10.53 -1.27 -6.62
CA ASP A 18 -11.99 -1.10 -6.58
C ASP A 18 -12.57 -0.36 -7.80
N HIS A 19 -11.73 0.42 -8.49
CA HIS A 19 -12.17 1.36 -9.52
C HIS A 19 -11.51 1.14 -10.88
N HIS A 20 -10.59 0.18 -11.00
CA HIS A 20 -9.93 -0.14 -12.26
C HIS A 20 -9.49 -1.59 -12.32
N ARG A 21 -9.05 -2.04 -13.50
CA ARG A 21 -8.62 -3.43 -13.70
C ARG A 21 -7.42 -3.78 -12.81
N PRO A 22 -7.24 -5.06 -12.45
CA PRO A 22 -6.06 -5.51 -11.74
C PRO A 22 -4.78 -5.15 -12.49
N THR A 23 -3.77 -4.68 -11.76
CA THR A 23 -2.50 -4.20 -12.33
C THR A 23 -1.33 -4.91 -11.68
N VAL A 24 -0.27 -5.16 -12.47
CA VAL A 24 1.01 -5.69 -11.96
C VAL A 24 1.92 -4.52 -11.68
N VAL A 25 2.42 -4.44 -10.45
CA VAL A 25 3.30 -3.37 -9.97
C VAL A 25 4.58 -3.95 -9.37
N LEU A 26 5.60 -3.10 -9.23
CA LEU A 26 6.84 -3.45 -8.53
C LEU A 26 6.57 -3.59 -7.03
N ASN A 27 7.07 -4.67 -6.44
CA ASN A 27 7.10 -4.88 -5.00
C ASN A 27 8.35 -4.23 -4.37
N SER A 28 8.48 -4.30 -3.05
CA SER A 28 9.71 -3.90 -2.36
C SER A 28 10.93 -4.66 -2.94
N PRO A 29 11.98 -3.96 -3.39
CA PRO A 29 13.17 -4.59 -3.95
C PRO A 29 14.06 -5.22 -2.87
N ILE A 30 13.89 -4.82 -1.61
CA ILE A 30 14.60 -5.35 -0.44
C ILE A 30 13.63 -6.21 0.36
N LYS A 31 14.08 -7.40 0.75
CA LYS A 31 13.30 -8.34 1.56
C LYS A 31 13.82 -8.35 2.98
N PHE A 32 12.95 -8.02 3.92
CA PHE A 32 13.21 -8.02 5.35
C PHE A 32 12.61 -9.30 5.93
N SER A 33 13.37 -10.04 6.74
CA SER A 33 12.91 -11.30 7.33
C SER A 33 11.92 -11.10 8.47
N ASP A 34 12.16 -10.09 9.30
CA ASP A 34 11.47 -9.92 10.58
C ASP A 34 10.25 -9.01 10.45
N ASP A 35 10.35 -7.98 9.59
CA ASP A 35 9.26 -7.06 9.27
C ASP A 35 9.12 -6.93 7.75
N PRO A 36 8.36 -7.84 7.10
CA PRO A 36 8.25 -7.85 5.64
C PRO A 36 7.75 -6.51 5.10
N ALA A 37 8.43 -5.99 4.08
CA ALA A 37 7.95 -4.85 3.31
C ALA A 37 7.07 -5.32 2.15
N GLY A 38 6.01 -4.58 1.84
CA GLY A 38 5.10 -4.95 0.77
C GLY A 38 4.00 -3.92 0.51
N ILE A 39 3.11 -4.26 -0.42
CA ILE A 39 1.92 -3.47 -0.74
C ILE A 39 0.74 -4.12 -0.01
N TYR A 40 0.24 -3.44 1.02
CA TYR A 40 -0.83 -3.94 1.89
C TYR A 40 -2.22 -3.42 1.51
N ARG A 41 -2.27 -2.33 0.74
CA ARG A 41 -3.52 -1.71 0.28
C ARG A 41 -3.32 -1.12 -1.11
N GLY A 42 -4.37 -1.15 -1.91
CA GLY A 42 -4.37 -0.47 -3.21
C GLY A 42 -4.26 1.04 -3.07
N VAL A 43 -3.90 1.71 -4.18
CA VAL A 43 -3.82 3.18 -4.22
C VAL A 43 -5.16 3.82 -3.85
N PRO A 44 -5.18 4.85 -3.00
CA PRO A 44 -6.42 5.52 -2.62
C PRO A 44 -6.97 6.37 -3.77
N LYS A 45 -8.30 6.56 -3.78
CA LYS A 45 -8.92 7.61 -4.60
C LYS A 45 -8.54 8.99 -4.05
N LEU A 46 -8.74 10.02 -4.87
CA LEU A 46 -8.63 11.41 -4.42
C LEU A 46 -9.52 11.62 -3.19
N ASP A 47 -8.91 12.04 -2.09
CA ASP A 47 -9.55 12.32 -0.80
C ASP A 47 -10.28 11.14 -0.11
N GLN A 48 -9.93 9.88 -0.45
CA GLN A 48 -10.60 8.70 0.12
C GLN A 48 -10.56 8.64 1.66
N HIS A 49 -9.48 9.12 2.28
CA HIS A 49 -9.27 9.09 3.73
C HIS A 49 -9.39 10.48 4.39
N GLY A 50 -9.86 11.50 3.67
CA GLY A 50 -9.83 12.87 4.17
C GLY A 50 -10.64 13.11 5.45
N ASN A 51 -11.81 12.49 5.57
CA ASN A 51 -12.64 12.59 6.78
C ASN A 51 -11.99 11.89 7.98
N GLU A 52 -11.39 10.73 7.76
CA GLU A 52 -10.70 9.92 8.77
C GLU A 52 -9.54 10.72 9.38
N ILE A 53 -8.66 11.24 8.53
CA ILE A 53 -7.50 12.03 8.97
C ILE A 53 -7.92 13.33 9.66
N ARG A 54 -8.94 14.05 9.17
CA ARG A 54 -9.42 15.26 9.85
C ARG A 54 -9.96 14.97 11.24
N ALA A 55 -10.70 13.87 11.42
CA ALA A 55 -11.21 13.48 12.72
C ALA A 55 -10.08 13.07 13.70
N GLU A 56 -9.03 12.41 13.20
CA GLU A 56 -7.84 12.09 13.99
C GLU A 56 -7.14 13.37 14.49
N LEU A 57 -6.89 14.33 13.59
CA LEU A 57 -6.26 15.60 13.95
C LEU A 57 -7.09 16.41 14.95
N GLU A 58 -8.42 16.50 14.76
CA GLU A 58 -9.31 17.17 15.71
C GLU A 58 -9.30 16.51 17.11
N ALA A 59 -9.10 15.19 17.17
CA ALA A 59 -8.99 14.46 18.44
C ALA A 59 -7.63 14.69 19.12
N GLU A 60 -6.54 14.75 18.34
CA GLU A 60 -5.21 15.08 18.84
C GLU A 60 -5.16 16.50 19.41
N ASP A 61 -5.75 17.48 18.72
CA ASP A 61 -5.82 18.87 19.17
C ASP A 61 -6.54 19.00 20.52
N LYS A 62 -7.67 18.29 20.69
CA LYS A 62 -8.42 18.25 21.96
C LYS A 62 -7.66 17.56 23.09
N ALA A 63 -6.80 16.60 22.78
CA ALA A 63 -6.01 15.89 23.79
C ALA A 63 -4.80 16.72 24.27
N ALA A 64 -4.40 17.74 23.51
CA ALA A 64 -3.30 18.64 23.84
C ALA A 64 -3.73 19.85 24.69
N GLU A 65 -5.04 20.11 24.82
CA GLU A 65 -5.66 21.16 25.67
C GLU A 65 -5.91 20.67 27.10
#